data_AF-A0A532CB17-F1
#
_entry.id   AF-A0A532CB17-F1
#
_cell.length_a   1.000
_cell.length_b   1.000
_cell.length_c   1.000
_cell.angle_alpha   90.00
_cell.angle_beta   90.00
_cell.angle_gamma   90.00
#
_symmetry.space_group_name_H-M   'P 1'
#
loop_
_entity.id
_entity.type
_entity.pdbx_description
1 polymer ?
#
loop_
_entity_poly.entity_id
_entity_poly.type
_entity_poly.pdbx_seq_one_letter_code
_entity_poly.pdbx_strand_id
1 'polypeptide(L)'
;MPKAKLVLHTRYVDEQGGLVEMKAYDVPRNLTTPHGFKYSLVYIRNGERLVGYDNHEHKGDHRHSRAATSPYTFTTIGRLIEDFRRDVEAIRKELER
;
A
#
# COMPACT_ATOMS: atom_id res chain seq x y z
N MET A 1 17.09 -20.36 -3.20
CA MET A 1 16.00 -19.41 -3.50
C MET A 1 15.99 -18.37 -2.38
N PRO A 2 16.28 -17.09 -2.63
CA PRO A 2 16.18 -16.10 -1.57
C PRO A 2 14.71 -15.99 -1.19
N LYS A 3 14.38 -16.33 0.07
CA LYS A 3 13.01 -16.35 0.56
C LYS A 3 12.59 -14.91 0.87
N ALA A 4 11.41 -14.51 0.39
CA ALA A 4 10.80 -13.26 0.80
C ALA A 4 10.59 -13.29 2.33
N LYS A 5 11.09 -12.29 3.04
CA LYS A 5 10.92 -12.16 4.50
C LYS A 5 9.85 -11.12 4.77
N LEU A 6 8.76 -11.53 5.42
CA LEU A 6 7.72 -10.60 5.85
C LEU A 6 8.31 -9.62 6.88
N VAL A 7 8.29 -8.33 6.57
CA VAL A 7 8.80 -7.26 7.44
C VAL A 7 7.69 -6.41 8.04
N LEU A 8 6.54 -6.34 7.37
CA LEU A 8 5.35 -5.68 7.87
C LEU A 8 4.14 -6.52 7.52
N HIS A 9 3.30 -6.79 8.52
CA HIS A 9 1.97 -7.32 8.29
C HIS A 9 1.01 -6.78 9.33
N THR A 10 0.12 -5.91 8.88
CA THR A 10 -0.91 -5.31 9.70
C THR A 10 -2.22 -5.44 8.96
N ARG A 11 -3.22 -6.04 9.61
CA ARG A 11 -4.57 -6.16 9.06
C ARG A 11 -5.57 -5.86 10.17
N TYR A 12 -6.45 -4.90 9.94
CA TYR A 12 -7.52 -4.56 10.87
C TYR A 12 -8.70 -3.95 10.11
N VAL A 13 -9.87 -3.99 10.73
CA VAL A 13 -11.05 -3.26 10.28
C VAL A 13 -11.15 -2.01 11.16
N ASP A 14 -11.27 -0.85 10.55
CA ASP A 14 -11.44 0.41 11.27
C ASP A 14 -12.89 0.60 11.76
N GLU A 15 -13.11 1.62 12.59
CA GLU A 15 -14.41 1.93 13.19
C GLU A 15 -15.51 2.22 12.14
N GLN A 16 -15.15 2.62 10.93
CA GLN A 16 -16.06 2.87 9.82
C GLN A 16 -16.37 1.62 8.97
N GLY A 17 -15.90 0.45 9.40
CA GLY A 17 -16.07 -0.82 8.70
C GLY A 17 -15.13 -1.01 7.49
N GLY A 18 -14.11 -0.18 7.34
CA GLY A 18 -13.11 -0.30 6.28
C GLY A 18 -11.99 -1.26 6.67
N LEU A 19 -11.68 -2.22 5.81
CA LEU A 19 -10.55 -3.11 5.93
C LEU A 19 -9.27 -2.39 5.50
N VAL A 20 -8.34 -2.24 6.45
CA VAL A 20 -6.96 -1.83 6.20
C VAL A 20 -6.07 -3.06 6.25
N GLU A 21 -5.33 -3.32 5.16
CA GLU A 21 -4.31 -4.36 5.13
C GLU A 21 -3.00 -3.79 4.57
N MET A 22 -1.92 -3.96 5.31
CA MET A 22 -0.57 -3.49 4.97
C MET A 22 0.39 -4.68 5.04
N LYS A 23 0.98 -5.05 3.91
CA LYS A 23 1.96 -6.10 3.79
C LYS A 23 3.22 -5.55 3.14
N ALA A 24 4.38 -5.83 3.72
CA ALA A 24 5.66 -5.61 3.07
C ALA A 24 6.60 -6.78 3.31
N TYR A 25 7.35 -7.11 2.27
CA TYR A 25 8.28 -8.21 2.20
C TYR A 25 9.65 -7.69 1.78
N ASP A 26 10.68 -8.03 2.54
CA ASP A 26 12.07 -7.92 2.12
C ASP A 26 12.36 -9.05 1.12
N VAL A 27 12.79 -8.66 -0.07
CA VAL A 27 13.05 -9.56 -1.20
C VAL A 27 14.45 -9.30 -1.75
N PRO A 28 15.10 -10.30 -2.35
CA PRO A 28 16.37 -10.09 -3.04
C PRO A 28 16.22 -8.97 -4.08
N ARG A 29 17.19 -8.06 -4.10
CA ARG A 29 17.24 -6.96 -5.07
C ARG A 29 17.46 -7.51 -6.46
N ASN A 30 16.51 -7.26 -7.35
CA ASN A 30 16.58 -7.63 -8.77
C ASN A 30 16.27 -6.40 -9.64
N LEU A 31 16.44 -6.52 -10.96
CA LEU A 31 16.15 -5.44 -11.91
C LEU A 31 14.72 -4.88 -11.80
N THR A 32 13.75 -5.71 -11.41
CA THR A 32 12.34 -5.32 -11.22
C THR A 32 12.02 -4.80 -9.82
N THR A 33 12.91 -5.03 -8.85
CA THR A 33 12.75 -4.64 -7.43
C THR A 33 14.08 -4.08 -6.91
N PRO A 34 14.54 -2.92 -7.44
CA PRO A 34 15.85 -2.37 -7.11
C PRO A 34 15.98 -2.03 -5.61
N HIS A 35 14.86 -1.69 -4.97
CA HIS A 35 14.80 -1.39 -3.55
C HIS A 35 14.88 -2.63 -2.65
N GLY A 36 14.65 -3.84 -3.18
CA GLY A 36 14.63 -5.08 -2.40
C GLY A 36 13.41 -5.22 -1.51
N PHE A 37 12.31 -4.53 -1.84
CA PHE A 37 11.05 -4.64 -1.11
C PHE A 37 9.89 -4.88 -2.08
N LYS A 38 8.98 -5.78 -1.70
CA LYS A 38 7.65 -5.89 -2.30
C LYS A 38 6.61 -5.48 -1.26
N TYR A 39 5.62 -4.71 -1.65
CA TYR A 39 4.59 -4.27 -0.72
C TYR A 39 3.20 -4.24 -1.36
N SER A 40 2.20 -4.37 -0.50
CA SER A 40 0.79 -4.23 -0.85
C SER A 40 0.06 -3.65 0.35
N LEU A 41 -0.31 -2.37 0.25
CA LEU A 41 -1.13 -1.69 1.25
C LEU A 41 -2.46 -1.35 0.59
N VAL A 42 -3.56 -1.75 1.20
CA VAL A 42 -4.91 -1.58 0.65
C VAL A 42 -5.88 -1.14 1.72
N TYR A 43 -6.77 -0.25 1.33
CA TYR A 43 -7.93 0.15 2.11
C TYR A 43 -9.19 -0.16 1.30
N ILE A 44 -10.04 -1.01 1.84
CA ILE A 44 -11.23 -1.52 1.20
C ILE A 44 -12.42 -1.22 2.09
N ARG A 45 -13.46 -0.57 1.58
CA ARG A 45 -14.71 -0.34 2.31
C ARG A 45 -15.88 -0.72 1.42
N ASN A 46 -16.88 -1.39 1.97
CA ASN A 46 -18.05 -1.87 1.21
C ASN A 46 -17.69 -2.73 -0.02
N GLY A 47 -16.56 -3.45 0.02
CA GLY A 47 -16.07 -4.25 -1.10
C GLY A 47 -15.31 -3.47 -2.18
N GLU A 48 -15.20 -2.15 -2.05
CA GLU A 48 -14.48 -1.30 -3.01
C GLU A 48 -13.09 -0.92 -2.48
N ARG A 49 -12.06 -1.08 -3.32
CA ARG A 49 -10.70 -0.62 -2.99
C ARG A 49 -10.63 0.89 -3.20
N LEU A 50 -10.55 1.62 -2.08
CA LEU A 50 -10.51 3.07 -2.09
C LEU A 50 -9.08 3.62 -2.14
N VAL A 51 -8.14 2.97 -1.45
CA VAL A 51 -6.71 3.30 -1.49
C VAL A 51 -5.91 2.02 -1.72
N GLY A 52 -4.89 2.09 -2.57
CA GLY A 52 -3.99 0.99 -2.84
C GLY A 52 -2.57 1.48 -3.11
N TYR A 53 -1.58 0.83 -2.53
CA TYR A 53 -0.17 1.02 -2.84
C TYR A 53 0.42 -0.35 -3.11
N ASP A 54 0.90 -0.55 -4.32
CA ASP A 54 1.59 -1.76 -4.69
C ASP A 54 2.70 -1.45 -5.68
N ASN A 55 3.70 -2.33 -5.71
CA ASN A 55 4.79 -2.25 -6.65
C ASN A 55 4.75 -3.47 -7.57
N HIS A 56 3.77 -3.49 -8.47
CA HIS A 56 3.63 -4.53 -9.47
C HIS A 56 4.76 -4.47 -10.51
N GLU A 57 5.27 -5.64 -10.87
CA GLU A 57 6.38 -5.79 -11.80
C GLU A 57 6.09 -5.09 -13.14
N HIS A 58 7.04 -4.27 -13.59
CA HIS A 58 7.10 -3.56 -14.88
C HIS A 58 6.29 -2.26 -15.02
N LYS A 59 5.57 -1.79 -14.00
CA LYS A 59 4.91 -0.47 -14.04
C LYS A 59 5.54 0.59 -13.12
N GLY A 60 6.38 0.19 -12.18
CA GLY A 60 6.89 1.08 -11.13
C GLY A 60 5.91 1.16 -9.96
N ASP A 61 6.31 1.86 -8.90
CA ASP A 61 5.47 2.00 -7.71
C ASP A 61 4.28 2.91 -8.02
N HIS A 62 3.06 2.43 -7.81
CA HIS A 62 1.85 3.21 -8.10
C HIS A 62 1.01 3.35 -6.84
N ARG A 63 0.45 4.55 -6.67
CA ARG A 63 -0.61 4.83 -5.72
C ARG A 63 -1.93 4.85 -6.46
N HIS A 64 -2.90 4.12 -5.94
CA HIS A 64 -4.29 4.15 -6.34
C HIS A 64 -5.10 4.89 -5.27
N SER A 65 -5.83 5.93 -5.67
CA SER A 65 -6.81 6.59 -4.82
C SER A 65 -8.10 6.82 -5.60
N ARG A 66 -9.15 6.09 -5.21
CA ARG A 66 -10.54 6.07 -5.71
C ARG A 66 -10.71 5.86 -7.23
N ALA A 67 -10.19 6.77 -8.04
CA ALA A 67 -10.29 6.78 -9.50
C ALA A 67 -8.98 7.19 -10.21
N ALA A 68 -7.97 7.64 -9.47
CA ALA A 68 -6.69 8.08 -10.02
C ALA A 68 -5.59 7.09 -9.64
N THR A 69 -4.81 6.69 -10.64
CA THR A 69 -3.53 6.00 -10.43
C THR A 69 -2.42 6.98 -10.74
N SER A 70 -1.56 7.24 -9.75
CA SER A 70 -0.42 8.14 -9.89
C SER A 70 0.87 7.40 -9.60
N PRO A 71 1.98 7.75 -10.29
CA PRO A 71 3.28 7.23 -9.95
C PRO A 71 3.61 7.62 -8.51
N TYR A 72 4.05 6.64 -7.75
CA TYR A 72 4.58 6.79 -6.40
C TYR A 72 6.10 6.63 -6.47
N THR A 73 6.83 7.34 -5.61
CA THR A 73 8.28 7.16 -5.50
C THR A 73 8.57 6.49 -4.17
N PHE A 74 8.84 5.19 -4.22
CA PHE A 74 9.21 4.48 -3.01
C PHE A 74 10.53 5.02 -2.46
N THR A 75 10.55 5.32 -1.17
CA THR A 75 11.75 5.79 -0.46
C THR A 75 12.08 4.84 0.69
N THR A 76 11.14 4.68 1.62
CA THR A 76 11.27 3.80 2.78
C THR A 76 9.91 3.20 3.15
N ILE A 77 9.92 2.09 3.88
CA ILE A 77 8.70 1.49 4.45
C ILE A 77 7.99 2.47 5.38
N GLY A 78 8.73 3.28 6.15
CA GLY A 78 8.15 4.31 7.02
C GLY A 78 7.31 5.31 6.24
N ARG A 79 7.91 5.95 5.21
CA ARG A 79 7.19 6.87 4.32
C ARG A 79 5.99 6.23 3.64
N LEU A 80 6.14 4.99 3.15
CA LEU A 80 5.03 4.24 2.54
C LEU A 80 3.84 4.10 3.49
N ILE A 81 4.08 3.79 4.77
CA ILE A 81 3.02 3.69 5.78
C ILE A 81 2.40 5.06 6.06
N GLU A 82 3.21 6.11 6.18
CA GLU A 82 2.74 7.48 6.45
C GLU A 82 1.88 8.01 5.30
N ASP A 83 2.33 7.88 4.06
CA ASP A 83 1.61 8.31 2.86
C ASP A 83 0.28 7.54 2.72
N PHE A 84 0.32 6.22 2.90
CA PHE A 84 -0.88 5.39 2.89
C PHE A 84 -1.89 5.79 3.96
N ARG A 85 -1.45 5.98 5.21
CA ARG A 85 -2.34 6.41 6.31
C ARG A 85 -2.96 7.76 6.05
N ARG A 86 -2.19 8.70 5.51
CA ARG A 86 -2.68 10.03 5.14
C ARG A 86 -3.81 9.95 4.12
N ASP A 87 -3.71 9.06 3.14
CA ASP A 87 -4.75 8.89 2.13
C ASP A 87 -5.98 8.17 2.65
N VAL A 88 -5.78 7.15 3.47
CA VAL A 88 -6.89 6.49 4.16
C VAL A 88 -7.66 7.50 5.00
N GLU A 89 -6.97 8.34 5.76
CA GLU A 89 -7.62 9.40 6.54
C GLU A 89 -8.34 10.42 5.66
N ALA A 90 -7.73 10.86 4.55
CA ALA A 90 -8.36 11.79 3.61
C ALA A 90 -9.67 11.22 3.03
N ILE A 91 -9.64 9.95 2.60
CA ILE A 91 -10.82 9.24 2.10
C ILE A 91 -11.87 9.05 3.20
N ARG A 92 -11.47 8.69 4.42
CA ARG A 92 -12.38 8.55 5.56
C ARG A 92 -13.14 9.85 5.82
N LYS A 93 -12.43 10.96 5.94
CA LYS A 93 -13.00 12.31 6.11
C LYS A 93 -13.96 12.69 4.99
N GLU A 94 -13.69 12.28 3.75
CA GLU A 94 -14.57 12.52 2.60
C GLU A 94 -15.86 11.68 2.65
N LEU A 95 -15.79 10.45 3.15
CA LEU A 95 -16.96 9.55 3.26
C LEU A 95 -17.87 9.88 4.44
N GLU A 96 -17.37 10.62 5.43
CA GLU A 96 -18.15 11.12 6.57
C GLU A 96 -18.89 12.43 6.25
N ARG A 97 -18.72 12.96 5.04
CA ARG A 97 -19.27 14.23 4.57
C ARG A 97 -20.56 14.04 3.78
#